data_AF-A0A8I1A335-F1
#
_entry.id   AF-A0A8I1A335-F1
#
_cell.length_a   1.000
_cell.length_b   1.000
_cell.length_c   1.000
_cell.angle_alpha   90.00
_cell.angle_beta   90.00
_cell.angle_gamma   90.00
#
_symmetry.space_group_name_H-M   'P 1'
#
loop_
_entity.id
_entity.type
_entity.pdbx_description
1 polymer ?
#
loop_
_entity_poly.entity_id
_entity_poly.type
_entity_poly.pdbx_seq_one_letter_code
_entity_poly.pdbx_strand_id
1 'polypeptide(L)'
;MESTGALRPSVLDPTMRFLSRAADHGVLWMAVAALLAMIGGRPRRAAARGMLALAGSSALANGILKPLFPRRRPPARVWLSPKRGVDIPTSSSFPSGHSSSAAAFTAAVAMESPAAGAALAPLAAAVAYSRVHNGVHWPSDVFAGLAVGGAIAAGTRRWWAVRDEEPAELGPECVVPALARGEGLLVFTNPGSGSEDDGIVESIRELLPEAIVYEFDADIDFDMQIDAKIPELSPKALGVCGGDGTVVTVATAATKHELPLAVFPGGTLNHFARDVGAVNVEETAQAVESGQAAFVDHAVVRTDSGVTARFLNTASLGGYPDAVRLREKWEPRFGKWPAAGAAMIRVLAAAEPMTVTIDGKRTTIWMLFVGNGRYSPADQVPMSRPEMNRGLLDVRYLRADKKFSRSRLLFAAATGTLGSSRVYVRELVSSMSVRVADSPVAIATDGEVVADARRFDFDTEPGAVAVYRITQ
;
A
#
# COMPACT_ATOMS: atom_id res chain seq x y z
N MET A 1 -0.50 -5.70 67.57
CA MET A 1 -1.17 -6.34 66.42
C MET A 1 -0.16 -6.40 65.28
N GLU A 2 0.51 -7.54 65.17
CA GLU A 2 1.58 -7.83 64.21
C GLU A 2 1.02 -7.95 62.78
N SER A 3 1.75 -7.38 61.82
CA SER A 3 1.38 -7.40 60.40
C SER A 3 1.59 -8.78 59.78
N THR A 4 0.56 -9.62 59.80
CA THR A 4 0.57 -10.97 59.20
C THR A 4 0.24 -11.00 57.70
N GLY A 5 0.12 -9.84 57.03
CA GLY A 5 -0.32 -9.75 55.62
C GLY A 5 0.76 -9.46 54.57
N ALA A 6 2.05 -9.36 54.94
CA ALA A 6 3.10 -9.09 53.96
C ALA A 6 3.51 -10.39 53.26
N LEU A 7 3.10 -10.58 52.01
CA LEU A 7 3.59 -11.70 51.20
C LEU A 7 5.10 -11.63 51.05
N ARG A 8 5.77 -12.79 51.20
CA ARG A 8 7.22 -12.89 51.08
C ARG A 8 7.66 -12.40 49.68
N PRO A 9 8.78 -11.67 49.57
CA PRO A 9 9.34 -11.30 48.27
C PRO A 9 9.52 -12.55 47.41
N SER A 10 8.98 -12.54 46.18
CA SER A 10 9.19 -13.63 45.24
C SER A 10 10.48 -13.39 44.46
N VAL A 11 11.14 -14.47 44.04
CA VAL A 11 12.28 -14.42 43.12
C VAL A 11 11.92 -13.72 41.80
N LEU A 12 10.62 -13.67 41.46
CA LEU A 12 10.12 -13.00 40.26
C LEU A 12 10.01 -11.47 40.40
N ASP A 13 10.07 -10.93 41.63
CA ASP A 13 9.82 -9.49 41.88
C ASP A 13 10.81 -8.55 41.18
N PRO A 14 12.13 -8.83 41.14
CA PRO A 14 13.07 -7.99 40.43
C PRO A 14 12.81 -8.00 38.92
N THR A 15 12.52 -9.16 38.35
CA THR A 15 12.22 -9.34 36.93
C THR A 15 10.94 -8.61 36.53
N MET A 16 9.86 -8.75 37.31
CA MET A 16 8.59 -8.06 37.03
C MET A 16 8.70 -6.54 37.19
N ARG A 17 9.55 -6.06 38.10
CA ARG A 17 9.86 -4.63 38.24
C ARG A 17 10.71 -4.09 37.08
N PHE A 18 11.70 -4.87 36.63
CA PHE A 18 12.50 -4.51 35.46
C PHE A 18 11.62 -4.45 34.21
N LEU A 19 10.82 -5.48 33.96
CA LEU A 19 9.95 -5.55 32.80
C LEU A 19 8.93 -4.40 32.76
N SER A 20 8.33 -4.08 33.92
CA SER A 20 7.43 -2.94 34.01
C SER A 20 8.11 -1.61 33.70
N ARG A 21 9.37 -1.42 34.13
CA ARG A 21 10.15 -0.20 33.85
C ARG A 21 10.60 -0.12 32.39
N ALA A 22 11.03 -1.23 31.81
CA ALA A 22 11.39 -1.29 30.40
C ALA A 22 10.20 -0.94 29.48
N ALA A 23 8.98 -1.27 29.91
CA ALA A 23 7.76 -0.94 29.19
C ALA A 23 7.28 0.51 29.41
N ASP A 24 7.90 1.29 30.30
CA ASP A 24 7.55 2.69 30.50
C ASP A 24 7.84 3.51 29.25
N HIS A 25 6.94 4.48 28.97
CA HIS A 25 6.98 5.34 27.79
C HIS A 25 7.04 4.60 26.43
N GLY A 26 6.80 3.28 26.40
CA GLY A 26 6.87 2.46 25.20
C GLY A 26 8.29 2.11 24.74
N VAL A 27 9.32 2.36 25.55
CA VAL A 27 10.74 2.17 25.17
C VAL A 27 11.03 0.74 24.70
N LEU A 28 10.55 -0.27 25.42
CA LEU A 28 10.65 -1.67 25.02
C LEU A 28 10.14 -1.92 23.59
N TRP A 29 8.97 -1.37 23.26
CA TRP A 29 8.33 -1.57 21.96
C TRP A 29 9.05 -0.80 20.86
N MET A 30 9.59 0.39 21.15
CA MET A 30 10.43 1.15 20.22
C MET A 30 11.73 0.39 19.88
N ALA A 31 12.36 -0.24 20.87
CA ALA A 31 13.56 -1.06 20.65
C ALA A 31 13.24 -2.29 19.77
N VAL A 32 12.12 -2.98 20.06
CA VAL A 32 11.65 -4.10 19.23
C VAL A 32 11.34 -3.63 17.80
N ALA A 33 10.70 -2.48 17.64
CA ALA A 33 10.42 -1.90 16.32
C ALA A 33 11.71 -1.59 15.55
N ALA A 34 12.73 -1.04 16.21
CA ALA A 34 14.03 -0.78 15.58
C ALA A 34 14.70 -2.08 15.09
N LEU A 35 14.69 -3.14 15.91
CA LEU A 35 15.22 -4.46 15.51
C LEU A 35 14.48 -5.02 14.29
N LEU A 36 13.13 -4.99 14.31
CA LEU A 36 12.31 -5.44 13.19
C LEU A 36 12.55 -4.59 11.92
N ALA A 37 12.78 -3.28 12.07
CA ALA A 37 13.04 -2.37 10.96
C ALA A 37 14.38 -2.65 10.26
N MET A 38 15.40 -3.09 11.01
CA MET A 38 16.72 -3.44 10.47
C MET A 38 16.69 -4.70 9.60
N ILE A 39 15.82 -5.67 9.89
CA ILE A 39 15.69 -6.91 9.09
C ILE A 39 15.17 -6.62 7.67
N GLY A 40 14.38 -5.56 7.48
CA GLY A 40 13.78 -5.23 6.19
C GLY A 40 12.49 -5.99 5.88
N GLY A 41 11.95 -5.83 4.68
CA GLY A 41 10.77 -6.53 4.18
C GLY A 41 9.54 -6.52 5.11
N ARG A 42 8.93 -7.70 5.32
CA ARG A 42 7.76 -7.91 6.18
C ARG A 42 7.99 -7.45 7.63
N PRO A 43 9.10 -7.79 8.32
CA PRO A 43 9.43 -7.24 9.64
C PRO A 43 9.43 -5.72 9.73
N ARG A 44 9.98 -5.00 8.73
CA ARG A 44 9.97 -3.52 8.72
C ARG A 44 8.57 -2.94 8.62
N ARG A 45 7.70 -3.54 7.79
CA ARG A 45 6.27 -3.17 7.71
C ARG A 45 5.56 -3.44 9.04
N ALA A 46 5.86 -4.57 9.68
CA ALA A 46 5.35 -4.93 11.00
C ALA A 46 5.76 -3.91 12.08
N ALA A 47 7.01 -3.44 12.05
CA ALA A 47 7.50 -2.40 12.95
C ALA A 47 6.74 -1.07 12.78
N ALA A 48 6.56 -0.61 11.55
CA ALA A 48 5.84 0.63 11.25
C ALA A 48 4.38 0.56 11.73
N ARG A 49 3.68 -0.54 11.41
CA ARG A 49 2.31 -0.76 11.85
C ARG A 49 2.19 -0.89 13.37
N GLY A 50 3.14 -1.59 14.00
CA GLY A 50 3.26 -1.70 15.45
C GLY A 50 3.40 -0.34 16.14
N MET A 51 4.27 0.52 15.61
CA MET A 51 4.49 1.88 16.12
C MET A 51 3.24 2.76 15.97
N LEU A 52 2.53 2.69 14.83
CA LEU A 52 1.27 3.40 14.64
C LEU A 52 0.20 2.94 15.65
N ALA A 53 0.05 1.63 15.85
CA ALA A 53 -0.89 1.07 16.82
C ALA A 53 -0.51 1.47 18.27
N LEU A 54 0.79 1.46 18.60
CA LEU A 54 1.31 1.90 19.89
C LEU A 54 0.98 3.37 20.17
N ALA A 55 1.23 4.26 19.19
CA ALA A 55 0.92 5.68 19.30
C ALA A 55 -0.59 5.92 19.48
N GLY A 56 -1.43 5.26 18.67
CA GLY A 56 -2.88 5.32 18.79
C GLY A 56 -3.39 4.82 20.15
N SER A 57 -2.81 3.72 20.65
CA SER A 57 -3.10 3.18 21.99
C SER A 57 -2.75 4.15 23.10
N SER A 58 -1.56 4.77 23.03
CA SER A 58 -1.16 5.77 24.03
C SER A 58 -2.10 6.98 24.02
N ALA A 59 -2.45 7.50 22.84
CA ALA A 59 -3.35 8.64 22.70
C ALA A 59 -4.76 8.33 23.24
N LEU A 60 -5.35 7.19 22.86
CA LEU A 60 -6.69 6.82 23.30
C LEU A 60 -6.73 6.49 24.80
N ALA A 61 -5.81 5.63 25.28
CA ALA A 61 -5.81 5.20 26.66
C ALA A 61 -5.48 6.35 27.62
N ASN A 62 -4.42 7.12 27.35
CA ASN A 62 -3.96 8.18 28.25
C ASN A 62 -4.69 9.51 28.03
N GLY A 63 -4.99 9.87 26.78
CA GLY A 63 -5.57 11.16 26.44
C GLY A 63 -7.09 11.22 26.55
N ILE A 64 -7.80 10.09 26.39
CA ILE A 64 -9.27 10.09 26.31
C ILE A 64 -9.87 9.20 27.41
N LEU A 65 -9.51 7.92 27.46
CA LEU A 65 -10.18 6.96 28.36
C LEU A 65 -9.86 7.21 29.83
N LYS A 66 -8.58 7.47 30.18
CA LYS A 66 -8.20 7.75 31.57
C LYS A 66 -8.91 8.98 32.16
N PRO A 67 -9.02 10.12 31.44
CA PRO A 67 -9.84 11.25 31.90
C PRO A 67 -11.32 10.94 32.05
N LEU A 68 -11.91 10.14 31.15
CA LEU A 68 -13.34 9.83 31.16
C LEU A 68 -13.74 8.80 32.22
N PHE A 69 -12.84 7.87 32.56
CA PHE A 69 -13.10 6.78 33.49
C PHE A 69 -12.11 6.82 34.66
N PRO A 70 -12.25 7.77 35.60
CA PRO A 70 -11.38 7.86 36.75
C PRO A 70 -11.59 6.64 37.65
N ARG A 71 -10.56 5.80 37.76
CA ARG A 71 -10.56 4.62 38.63
C ARG A 71 -9.41 4.68 39.62
N ARG A 72 -9.74 4.42 40.88
CA ARG A 72 -8.74 4.27 41.95
C ARG A 72 -7.96 2.97 41.76
N ARG A 73 -6.63 3.04 41.90
CA ARG A 73 -5.75 1.87 41.88
C ARG A 73 -6.07 0.94 43.06
N PRO A 74 -5.73 -0.36 42.98
CA PRO A 74 -5.88 -1.28 44.10
C PRO A 74 -5.28 -0.69 45.38
N PRO A 75 -6.03 -0.61 46.49
CA PRO A 75 -5.47 -0.13 47.74
C PRO A 75 -4.36 -1.08 48.17
N ALA A 76 -3.28 -0.53 48.73
CA ALA A 76 -2.14 -1.32 49.21
C ALA A 76 -2.48 -2.41 50.26
N ARG A 77 -3.72 -2.44 50.74
CA ARG A 77 -4.23 -3.34 51.77
C ARG A 77 -5.15 -4.44 51.24
N VAL A 78 -5.62 -4.36 49.99
CA VAL A 78 -6.70 -5.24 49.49
C VAL A 78 -6.13 -6.49 48.79
N TRP A 79 -4.95 -6.40 48.18
CA TRP A 79 -4.12 -7.53 47.71
C TRP A 79 -2.65 -7.08 47.75
N LEU A 80 -1.71 -7.99 48.03
CA LEU A 80 -0.25 -7.86 47.82
C LEU A 80 0.21 -6.39 47.80
N SER A 81 0.53 -5.81 48.97
CA SER A 81 1.11 -4.47 49.10
C SER A 81 2.02 -4.15 47.91
N PRO A 82 1.97 -2.94 47.30
CA PRO A 82 2.91 -2.56 46.25
C PRO A 82 4.30 -2.99 46.68
N LYS A 83 4.86 -3.96 45.97
CA LYS A 83 6.11 -4.58 46.39
C LYS A 83 7.15 -3.46 46.48
N ARG A 84 7.90 -3.39 47.59
CA ARG A 84 8.83 -2.29 47.88
C ARG A 84 9.61 -1.87 46.63
N GLY A 85 9.61 -0.57 46.31
CA GLY A 85 10.36 0.00 45.17
C GLY A 85 9.58 0.01 43.85
N VAL A 86 8.26 0.15 43.89
CA VAL A 86 7.42 0.45 42.71
C VAL A 86 6.79 1.83 42.91
N ASP A 87 7.06 2.75 42.00
CA ASP A 87 6.43 4.07 42.01
C ASP A 87 4.95 3.93 41.61
N ILE A 88 4.06 4.45 42.46
CA ILE A 88 2.62 4.41 42.21
C ILE A 88 2.27 5.59 41.31
N PRO A 89 1.78 5.37 40.07
CA PRO A 89 1.45 6.47 39.18
C PRO A 89 0.24 7.26 39.71
N THR A 90 0.30 8.58 39.61
CA THR A 90 -0.76 9.51 40.05
C THR A 90 -1.97 9.56 39.11
N SER A 91 -1.82 9.07 37.88
CA SER A 91 -2.90 9.00 36.89
C SER A 91 -3.88 7.85 37.14
N SER A 92 -5.09 7.96 36.56
CA SER A 92 -6.17 6.94 36.62
C SER A 92 -5.66 5.52 36.33
N SER A 93 -6.21 4.54 37.04
CA SER A 93 -5.86 3.12 36.90
C SER A 93 -6.46 2.47 35.65
N PHE A 94 -7.54 3.03 35.10
CA PHE A 94 -8.30 2.42 34.00
C PHE A 94 -8.21 3.22 32.70
N PRO A 95 -8.03 2.56 31.54
CA PRO A 95 -7.50 1.21 31.37
C PRO A 95 -5.98 1.17 31.63
N SER A 96 -5.39 -0.02 31.70
CA SER A 96 -3.93 -0.14 31.83
C SER A 96 -3.23 0.23 30.52
N GLY A 97 -2.49 1.36 30.54
CA GLY A 97 -1.74 1.85 29.38
C GLY A 97 -0.66 0.88 28.89
N HIS A 98 0.10 0.27 29.80
CA HIS A 98 1.13 -0.73 29.45
C HIS A 98 0.54 -1.95 28.75
N SER A 99 -0.57 -2.48 29.27
CA SER A 99 -1.28 -3.62 28.66
C SER A 99 -1.87 -3.25 27.30
N SER A 100 -2.45 -2.04 27.17
CA SER A 100 -2.97 -1.53 25.90
C SER A 100 -1.88 -1.38 24.85
N SER A 101 -0.76 -0.74 25.21
CA SER A 101 0.40 -0.58 24.33
C SER A 101 1.01 -1.92 23.92
N ALA A 102 1.14 -2.87 24.85
CA ALA A 102 1.65 -4.21 24.57
C ALA A 102 0.75 -4.97 23.58
N ALA A 103 -0.56 -5.00 23.82
CA ALA A 103 -1.51 -5.65 22.92
C ALA A 103 -1.55 -4.96 21.55
N ALA A 104 -1.57 -3.62 21.51
CA ALA A 104 -1.62 -2.86 20.27
C ALA A 104 -0.41 -3.14 19.38
N PHE A 105 0.80 -3.06 19.94
CA PHE A 105 2.02 -3.31 19.18
C PHE A 105 2.11 -4.76 18.70
N THR A 106 1.95 -5.72 19.61
CA THR A 106 2.11 -7.15 19.29
C THR A 106 1.03 -7.65 18.32
N ALA A 107 -0.23 -7.25 18.50
CA ALA A 107 -1.29 -7.65 17.57
C ALA A 107 -1.06 -7.02 16.19
N ALA A 108 -0.65 -5.75 16.10
CA ALA A 108 -0.32 -5.11 14.83
C ALA A 108 0.87 -5.78 14.12
N VAL A 109 1.91 -6.20 14.86
CA VAL A 109 3.02 -6.98 14.30
C VAL A 109 2.53 -8.34 13.78
N ALA A 110 1.68 -9.04 14.54
CA ALA A 110 1.13 -10.34 14.14
C ALA A 110 0.34 -10.30 12.83
N MET A 111 -0.26 -9.15 12.51
CA MET A 111 -1.02 -8.96 11.27
C MET A 111 -0.15 -8.83 10.02
N GLU A 112 1.13 -8.47 10.19
CA GLU A 112 2.12 -8.39 9.09
C GLU A 112 3.04 -9.60 9.07
N SER A 113 3.36 -10.15 10.24
CA SER A 113 4.16 -11.36 10.41
C SER A 113 3.62 -12.17 11.58
N PRO A 114 2.79 -13.19 11.32
CA PRO A 114 2.23 -14.05 12.38
C PRO A 114 3.32 -14.68 13.25
N ALA A 115 4.45 -15.07 12.66
CA ALA A 115 5.59 -15.63 13.38
C ALA A 115 6.24 -14.62 14.33
N ALA A 116 6.50 -13.38 13.88
CA ALA A 116 7.05 -12.34 14.76
C ALA A 116 6.06 -11.95 15.85
N GLY A 117 4.77 -11.87 15.53
CA GLY A 117 3.71 -11.64 16.51
C GLY A 117 3.64 -12.72 17.57
N ALA A 118 3.68 -14.00 17.17
CA ALA A 118 3.71 -15.14 18.08
C ALA A 118 4.96 -15.12 18.98
N ALA A 119 6.13 -14.76 18.44
CA ALA A 119 7.35 -14.59 19.22
C ALA A 119 7.27 -13.46 20.26
N LEU A 120 6.53 -12.38 19.95
CA LEU A 120 6.34 -11.24 20.86
C LEU A 120 5.20 -11.43 21.87
N ALA A 121 4.27 -12.36 21.62
CA ALA A 121 3.11 -12.59 22.49
C ALA A 121 3.46 -12.93 23.95
N PRO A 122 4.45 -13.81 24.24
CA PRO A 122 4.89 -14.07 25.62
C PRO A 122 5.40 -12.81 26.33
N LEU A 123 6.13 -11.95 25.61
CA LEU A 123 6.64 -10.69 26.17
C LEU A 123 5.50 -9.73 26.51
N ALA A 124 4.52 -9.57 25.62
CA ALA A 124 3.33 -8.76 25.87
C ALA A 124 2.51 -9.28 27.05
N ALA A 125 2.32 -10.59 27.14
CA ALA A 125 1.64 -11.24 28.26
C ALA A 125 2.39 -11.01 29.58
N ALA A 126 3.73 -11.12 29.58
CA ALA A 126 4.56 -10.86 30.75
C ALA A 126 4.47 -9.38 31.20
N VAL A 127 4.47 -8.43 30.26
CA VAL A 127 4.28 -7.00 30.56
C VAL A 127 2.90 -6.77 31.18
N ALA A 128 1.84 -7.35 30.62
CA ALA A 128 0.49 -7.23 31.16
C ALA A 128 0.36 -7.85 32.57
N TYR A 129 0.93 -9.03 32.77
CA TYR A 129 0.96 -9.70 34.07
C TYR A 129 1.74 -8.89 35.12
N SER A 130 2.85 -8.26 34.74
CA SER A 130 3.66 -7.44 35.66
C SER A 130 2.82 -6.33 36.33
N ARG A 131 1.78 -5.81 35.66
CA ARG A 131 0.91 -4.75 36.19
C ARG A 131 0.01 -5.25 37.31
N VAL A 132 -0.47 -6.49 37.23
CA VAL A 132 -1.22 -7.15 38.31
C VAL A 132 -0.26 -7.59 39.41
N HIS A 133 0.86 -8.20 39.03
CA HIS A 133 1.86 -8.73 39.95
C HIS A 133 2.47 -7.66 40.87
N ASN A 134 2.72 -6.46 40.34
CA ASN A 134 3.24 -5.32 41.10
C ASN A 134 2.15 -4.55 41.87
N GLY A 135 0.88 -4.98 41.78
CA GLY A 135 -0.24 -4.38 42.51
C GLY A 135 -0.67 -2.99 42.03
N VAL A 136 -0.23 -2.57 40.84
CA VAL A 136 -0.47 -1.21 40.32
C VAL A 136 -1.78 -1.07 39.54
N HIS A 137 -2.40 -2.18 39.13
CA HIS A 137 -3.66 -2.22 38.37
C HIS A 137 -4.55 -3.40 38.81
N TRP A 138 -5.87 -3.24 38.67
CA TRP A 138 -6.80 -4.36 38.79
C TRP A 138 -6.67 -5.30 37.58
N PRO A 139 -6.90 -6.63 37.72
CA PRO A 139 -6.95 -7.53 36.57
C PRO A 139 -7.90 -7.05 35.46
N SER A 140 -9.05 -6.48 35.83
CA SER A 140 -10.00 -5.87 34.88
C SER A 140 -9.40 -4.69 34.10
N ASP A 141 -8.51 -3.90 34.70
CA ASP A 141 -7.86 -2.77 34.02
C ASP A 141 -6.90 -3.29 32.94
N VAL A 142 -6.25 -4.43 33.22
CA VAL A 142 -5.34 -5.12 32.29
C VAL A 142 -6.12 -5.74 31.14
N PHE A 143 -7.20 -6.47 31.41
CA PHE A 143 -8.06 -7.03 30.35
C PHE A 143 -8.67 -5.94 29.46
N ALA A 144 -9.17 -4.85 30.05
CA ALA A 144 -9.66 -3.70 29.28
C ALA A 144 -8.55 -3.06 28.44
N GLY A 145 -7.33 -2.92 29.00
CA GLY A 145 -6.16 -2.47 28.25
C GLY A 145 -5.87 -3.36 27.05
N LEU A 146 -5.78 -4.69 27.25
CA LEU A 146 -5.55 -5.66 26.18
C LEU A 146 -6.62 -5.55 25.08
N ALA A 147 -7.90 -5.43 25.46
CA ALA A 147 -9.01 -5.28 24.51
C ALA A 147 -8.92 -3.98 23.71
N VAL A 148 -8.63 -2.85 24.38
CA VAL A 148 -8.42 -1.55 23.71
C VAL A 148 -7.25 -1.63 22.74
N GLY A 149 -6.12 -2.19 23.16
CA GLY A 149 -4.94 -2.33 22.32
C GLY A 149 -5.20 -3.22 21.10
N GLY A 150 -5.83 -4.37 21.29
CA GLY A 150 -6.24 -5.27 20.21
C GLY A 150 -7.23 -4.61 19.24
N ALA A 151 -8.19 -3.83 19.74
CA ALA A 151 -9.13 -3.10 18.89
C ALA A 151 -8.45 -2.02 18.04
N ILE A 152 -7.45 -1.32 18.59
CA ILE A 152 -6.65 -0.33 17.85
C ILE A 152 -5.82 -1.02 16.76
N ALA A 153 -5.15 -2.12 17.11
CA ALA A 153 -4.42 -2.93 16.14
C ALA A 153 -5.35 -3.41 15.01
N ALA A 154 -6.53 -3.95 15.35
CA ALA A 154 -7.54 -4.35 14.37
C ALA A 154 -7.99 -3.16 13.50
N GLY A 155 -8.19 -1.98 14.11
CA GLY A 155 -8.53 -0.73 13.42
C GLY A 155 -7.52 -0.33 12.36
N THR A 156 -6.22 -0.61 12.57
CA THR A 156 -5.19 -0.32 11.55
C THR A 156 -5.44 -1.03 10.22
N ARG A 157 -6.20 -2.15 10.17
CA ARG A 157 -6.56 -2.81 8.89
C ARG A 157 -7.38 -1.93 7.96
N ARG A 158 -8.07 -0.94 8.50
CA ARG A 158 -8.89 -0.04 7.70
C ARG A 158 -8.07 1.00 6.93
N TRP A 159 -6.82 1.24 7.34
CA TRP A 159 -5.91 2.20 6.70
C TRP A 159 -4.69 1.55 6.08
N TRP A 160 -4.31 0.38 6.59
CA TRP A 160 -3.12 -0.34 6.24
C TRP A 160 -3.52 -1.70 5.69
N ALA A 161 -3.95 -1.68 4.43
CA ALA A 161 -4.20 -2.88 3.67
C ALA A 161 -2.91 -3.69 3.56
N VAL A 162 -2.98 -4.95 3.95
CA VAL A 162 -1.92 -5.92 3.64
C VAL A 162 -2.20 -6.35 2.21
N ARG A 163 -1.24 -6.13 1.31
CA ARG A 163 -1.34 -6.63 -0.06
C ARG A 163 -1.29 -8.16 0.00
N ASP A 164 -2.29 -8.81 -0.56
CA ASP A 164 -2.20 -10.24 -0.85
C ASP A 164 -1.09 -10.43 -1.88
N GLU A 165 -0.14 -11.32 -1.59
CA GLU A 165 1.06 -11.53 -2.42
C GLU A 165 0.78 -12.47 -3.61
N GLU A 166 -0.47 -12.88 -3.81
CA GLU A 166 -0.85 -13.72 -4.95
C GLU A 166 -0.77 -12.90 -6.26
N PRO A 167 -0.15 -13.45 -7.32
CA PRO A 167 -0.14 -12.84 -8.64
C PRO A 167 -1.57 -12.63 -9.16
N ALA A 168 -1.76 -11.65 -10.05
CA ALA A 168 -3.03 -11.46 -10.70
C ALA A 168 -3.38 -12.66 -11.60
N GLU A 169 -4.68 -12.94 -11.69
CA GLU A 169 -5.23 -13.75 -12.77
C GLU A 169 -5.06 -12.97 -14.09
N LEU A 170 -4.17 -13.47 -14.95
CA LEU A 170 -3.94 -12.95 -16.30
C LEU A 170 -4.86 -13.64 -17.31
N GLY A 171 -4.91 -13.11 -18.53
CA GLY A 171 -5.69 -13.62 -19.65
C GLY A 171 -5.24 -15.00 -20.11
N PRO A 172 -5.86 -15.52 -21.18
CA PRO A 172 -5.51 -16.83 -21.71
C PRO A 172 -4.02 -16.89 -22.03
N GLU A 173 -3.45 -18.07 -21.80
CA GLU A 173 -2.08 -18.37 -22.18
C GLU A 173 -1.91 -18.23 -23.69
N CYS A 174 -0.76 -17.70 -24.08
CA CYS A 174 -0.40 -17.52 -25.47
C CYS A 174 1.06 -17.88 -25.69
N VAL A 175 1.38 -18.25 -26.92
CA VAL A 175 2.75 -18.49 -27.34
C VAL A 175 3.20 -17.27 -28.14
N VAL A 176 4.29 -16.68 -27.68
CA VAL A 176 5.00 -15.57 -28.31
C VAL A 176 6.36 -16.05 -28.81
N PRO A 177 7.13 -15.27 -29.59
CA PRO A 177 8.43 -15.70 -30.07
C PRO A 177 9.35 -16.15 -28.93
N ALA A 178 9.79 -17.41 -28.97
CA ALA A 178 10.83 -17.91 -28.08
C ALA A 178 12.17 -17.25 -28.43
N LEU A 179 12.77 -16.53 -27.49
CA LEU A 179 14.03 -15.80 -27.68
C LEU A 179 15.15 -16.56 -27.00
N ALA A 180 15.73 -17.52 -27.72
CA ALA A 180 16.85 -18.31 -27.21
C ALA A 180 17.98 -17.41 -26.73
N ARG A 181 18.42 -17.57 -25.47
CA ARG A 181 19.46 -16.73 -24.86
C ARG A 181 19.17 -15.21 -24.90
N GLY A 182 17.93 -14.80 -25.16
CA GLY A 182 17.52 -13.40 -25.29
C GLY A 182 17.68 -12.77 -26.68
N GLU A 183 17.97 -13.55 -27.73
CA GLU A 183 18.18 -13.01 -29.08
C GLU A 183 16.95 -12.22 -29.59
N GLY A 184 17.11 -10.90 -29.77
CA GLY A 184 16.02 -10.01 -30.21
C GLY A 184 15.17 -9.43 -29.07
N LEU A 185 15.57 -9.64 -27.80
CA LEU A 185 15.00 -8.94 -26.64
C LEU A 185 15.73 -7.61 -26.43
N LEU A 186 14.98 -6.50 -26.35
CA LEU A 186 15.50 -5.19 -25.97
C LEU A 186 15.01 -4.83 -24.56
N VAL A 187 15.90 -4.86 -23.57
CA VAL A 187 15.60 -4.59 -22.17
C VAL A 187 15.97 -3.15 -21.81
N PHE A 188 14.99 -2.37 -21.38
CA PHE A 188 15.20 -1.02 -20.86
C PHE A 188 15.45 -1.02 -19.35
N THR A 189 16.46 -0.30 -18.90
CA THR A 189 16.82 -0.14 -17.48
C THR A 189 16.83 1.33 -17.07
N ASN A 190 16.49 1.62 -15.81
CA ASN A 190 16.53 2.98 -15.28
C ASN A 190 17.50 3.05 -14.07
N PRO A 191 18.64 3.74 -14.19
CA PRO A 191 19.68 3.80 -13.15
C PRO A 191 19.22 4.54 -11.88
N GLY A 192 18.11 5.30 -11.95
CA GLY A 192 17.54 6.01 -10.82
C GLY A 192 16.64 5.19 -9.88
N SER A 193 16.39 3.90 -10.17
CA SER A 193 15.34 3.12 -9.46
C SER A 193 15.81 2.38 -8.19
N GLY A 194 17.13 2.28 -7.96
CA GLY A 194 17.73 1.83 -6.71
C GLY A 194 18.99 0.97 -6.90
N SER A 195 19.80 0.82 -5.84
CA SER A 195 21.02 0.00 -5.88
C SER A 195 20.78 -1.52 -5.97
N GLU A 196 19.52 -1.97 -5.95
CA GLU A 196 19.14 -3.38 -6.16
C GLU A 196 19.08 -3.73 -7.66
N ASP A 197 19.06 -2.73 -8.55
CA ASP A 197 18.89 -2.92 -9.99
C ASP A 197 20.15 -3.49 -10.65
N ASP A 198 21.34 -3.07 -10.19
CA ASP A 198 22.63 -3.51 -10.74
C ASP A 198 22.78 -5.05 -10.67
N GLY A 199 22.35 -5.65 -9.56
CA GLY A 199 22.40 -7.11 -9.39
C GLY A 199 21.44 -7.84 -10.33
N ILE A 200 20.27 -7.26 -10.60
CA ILE A 200 19.25 -7.85 -11.47
C ILE A 200 19.66 -7.74 -12.93
N VAL A 201 20.20 -6.59 -13.34
CA VAL A 201 20.72 -6.39 -14.70
C VAL A 201 21.84 -7.39 -15.00
N GLU A 202 22.68 -7.67 -14.00
CA GLU A 202 23.75 -8.64 -14.14
C GLU A 202 23.20 -10.05 -14.31
N SER A 203 22.19 -10.44 -13.52
CA SER A 203 21.47 -11.70 -13.72
C SER A 203 20.79 -11.80 -15.09
N ILE A 204 20.21 -10.70 -15.60
CA ILE A 204 19.65 -10.66 -16.96
C ILE A 204 20.74 -10.94 -18.00
N ARG A 205 21.91 -10.31 -17.88
CA ARG A 205 23.05 -10.53 -18.79
C ARG A 205 23.62 -11.94 -18.71
N GLU A 206 23.59 -12.57 -17.53
CA GLU A 206 24.02 -13.96 -17.36
C GLU A 206 23.04 -14.96 -17.98
N LEU A 207 21.73 -14.77 -17.74
CA LEU A 207 20.68 -15.69 -18.19
C LEU A 207 20.30 -15.48 -19.67
N LEU A 208 20.31 -14.24 -20.14
CA LEU A 208 19.93 -13.82 -21.49
C LEU A 208 21.09 -13.03 -22.14
N PRO A 209 22.24 -13.68 -22.43
CA PRO A 209 23.46 -13.00 -22.87
C PRO A 209 23.37 -12.34 -24.25
N GLU A 210 22.36 -12.66 -25.05
CA GLU A 210 22.12 -12.06 -26.37
C GLU A 210 21.06 -10.96 -26.34
N ALA A 211 20.47 -10.68 -25.17
CA ALA A 211 19.57 -9.55 -24.98
C ALA A 211 20.34 -8.22 -25.02
N ILE A 212 19.75 -7.22 -25.66
CA ILE A 212 20.30 -5.86 -25.67
C ILE A 212 19.76 -5.15 -24.44
N VAL A 213 20.64 -4.81 -23.50
CA VAL A 213 20.29 -4.00 -22.33
C VAL A 213 20.61 -2.53 -22.64
N TYR A 214 19.58 -1.70 -22.67
CA TYR A 214 19.69 -0.26 -22.89
C TYR A 214 19.32 0.50 -21.62
N GLU A 215 20.27 1.29 -21.12
CA GLU A 215 20.07 2.15 -19.96
C GLU A 215 19.51 3.50 -20.42
N PHE A 216 18.41 3.93 -19.79
CA PHE A 216 17.82 5.23 -20.08
C PHE A 216 18.74 6.38 -19.68
N ASP A 217 18.83 7.37 -20.57
CA ASP A 217 19.32 8.69 -20.21
C ASP A 217 18.23 9.45 -19.44
N ALA A 218 18.50 9.82 -18.19
CA ALA A 218 17.55 10.52 -17.32
C ALA A 218 17.25 11.96 -17.78
N ASP A 219 18.12 12.55 -18.61
CA ASP A 219 17.95 13.91 -19.13
C ASP A 219 17.06 13.95 -20.39
N ILE A 220 16.71 12.78 -20.94
CA ILE A 220 15.89 12.64 -22.14
C ILE A 220 14.59 11.93 -21.78
N ASP A 221 13.49 12.36 -22.41
CA ASP A 221 12.21 11.69 -22.28
C ASP A 221 12.29 10.20 -22.65
N PHE A 222 11.74 9.33 -21.80
CA PHE A 222 11.88 7.88 -21.94
C PHE A 222 11.11 7.36 -23.15
N ASP A 223 9.92 7.88 -23.44
CA ASP A 223 9.12 7.49 -24.60
C ASP A 223 9.85 7.82 -25.90
N MET A 224 10.49 9.00 -25.96
CA MET A 224 11.34 9.37 -27.11
C MET A 224 12.50 8.41 -27.33
N GLN A 225 13.15 7.93 -26.26
CA GLN A 225 14.26 6.97 -26.36
C GLN A 225 13.77 5.61 -26.85
N ILE A 226 12.63 5.12 -26.35
CA ILE A 226 12.05 3.84 -26.78
C ILE A 226 11.66 3.89 -28.26
N ASP A 227 10.93 4.93 -28.67
CA ASP A 227 10.47 5.11 -30.05
C ASP A 227 11.63 5.25 -31.05
N ALA A 228 12.80 5.74 -30.60
CA ALA A 228 14.00 5.80 -31.42
C ALA A 228 14.68 4.42 -31.55
N LYS A 229 14.71 3.63 -30.47
CA LYS A 229 15.43 2.34 -30.43
C LYS A 229 14.69 1.21 -31.10
N ILE A 230 13.36 1.22 -31.10
CA ILE A 230 12.57 0.14 -31.72
C ILE A 230 12.85 0.02 -33.23
N PRO A 231 12.79 1.10 -34.04
CA PRO A 231 13.15 1.02 -35.46
C PRO A 231 14.62 0.71 -35.71
N GLU A 232 15.53 1.20 -34.85
CA GLU A 232 16.97 0.99 -34.96
C GLU A 232 17.35 -0.48 -34.80
N LEU A 233 16.76 -1.16 -33.81
CA LEU A 233 17.15 -2.50 -33.40
C LEU A 233 16.17 -3.59 -33.86
N SER A 234 14.95 -3.21 -34.28
CA SER A 234 13.88 -4.12 -34.70
C SER A 234 13.69 -5.32 -33.75
N PRO A 235 13.46 -5.07 -32.44
CA PRO A 235 13.36 -6.14 -31.46
C PRO A 235 12.12 -7.01 -31.70
N LYS A 236 12.19 -8.28 -31.28
CA LYS A 236 11.07 -9.23 -31.28
C LYS A 236 10.24 -9.14 -30.00
N ALA A 237 10.79 -8.58 -28.93
CA ALA A 237 10.12 -8.28 -27.69
C ALA A 237 10.82 -7.14 -26.93
N LEU A 238 10.06 -6.48 -26.05
CA LEU A 238 10.61 -5.49 -25.13
C LEU A 238 10.75 -6.10 -23.74
N GLY A 239 11.76 -5.67 -23.01
CA GLY A 239 11.99 -5.98 -21.61
C GLY A 239 12.09 -4.70 -20.78
N VAL A 240 11.77 -4.79 -19.49
CA VAL A 240 11.95 -3.67 -18.56
C VAL A 240 12.45 -4.13 -17.21
N CYS A 241 13.43 -3.42 -16.68
CA CYS A 241 13.96 -3.56 -15.33
C CYS A 241 14.05 -2.17 -14.68
N GLY A 242 13.08 -1.83 -13.84
CA GLY A 242 13.01 -0.50 -13.22
C GLY A 242 11.81 -0.35 -12.28
N GLY A 243 11.67 0.85 -11.72
CA GLY A 243 10.51 1.20 -10.89
C GLY A 243 9.18 1.18 -11.67
N ASP A 244 8.05 1.26 -10.95
CA ASP A 244 6.71 1.14 -11.54
C ASP A 244 6.45 2.13 -12.69
N GLY A 245 7.00 3.34 -12.63
CA GLY A 245 6.90 4.34 -13.70
C GLY A 245 7.59 3.88 -14.99
N THR A 246 8.82 3.39 -14.88
CA THR A 246 9.59 2.85 -16.02
C THR A 246 8.89 1.65 -16.64
N VAL A 247 8.35 0.76 -15.81
CA VAL A 247 7.59 -0.41 -16.28
C VAL A 247 6.36 0.02 -17.07
N VAL A 248 5.63 1.03 -16.60
CA VAL A 248 4.48 1.59 -17.31
C VAL A 248 4.87 2.15 -18.66
N THR A 249 5.91 2.97 -18.74
CA THR A 249 6.40 3.56 -20.00
C THR A 249 6.73 2.47 -21.02
N VAL A 250 7.52 1.47 -20.64
CA VAL A 250 7.91 0.39 -21.57
C VAL A 250 6.73 -0.50 -21.95
N ALA A 251 5.79 -0.76 -21.04
CA ALA A 251 4.60 -1.55 -21.34
C ALA A 251 3.63 -0.82 -22.28
N THR A 252 3.51 0.50 -22.15
CA THR A 252 2.79 1.37 -23.11
C THR A 252 3.44 1.33 -24.48
N ALA A 253 4.77 1.36 -24.57
CA ALA A 253 5.48 1.22 -25.84
C ALA A 253 5.31 -0.19 -26.44
N ALA A 254 5.40 -1.25 -25.63
CA ALA A 254 5.17 -2.63 -26.07
C ALA A 254 3.78 -2.79 -26.69
N THR A 255 2.77 -2.18 -26.06
CA THR A 255 1.40 -2.10 -26.59
C THR A 255 1.34 -1.37 -27.92
N LYS A 256 1.94 -0.17 -28.00
CA LYS A 256 1.92 0.69 -29.18
C LYS A 256 2.55 0.01 -30.40
N HIS A 257 3.62 -0.75 -30.17
CA HIS A 257 4.40 -1.43 -31.20
C HIS A 257 4.03 -2.92 -31.36
N GLU A 258 2.98 -3.39 -30.68
CA GLU A 258 2.48 -4.77 -30.74
C GLU A 258 3.56 -5.83 -30.41
N LEU A 259 4.45 -5.51 -29.46
CA LEU A 259 5.53 -6.38 -29.02
C LEU A 259 5.20 -7.07 -27.68
N PRO A 260 5.57 -8.34 -27.49
CA PRO A 260 5.53 -8.99 -26.19
C PRO A 260 6.42 -8.27 -25.18
N LEU A 261 6.03 -8.34 -23.90
CA LEU A 261 6.71 -7.66 -22.78
C LEU A 261 7.30 -8.67 -21.79
N ALA A 262 8.59 -8.54 -21.51
CA ALA A 262 9.28 -9.21 -20.40
C ALA A 262 9.46 -8.22 -19.23
N VAL A 263 9.07 -8.62 -18.03
CA VAL A 263 9.18 -7.76 -16.84
C VAL A 263 10.19 -8.36 -15.87
N PHE A 264 11.13 -7.54 -15.41
CA PHE A 264 12.14 -7.92 -14.42
C PHE A 264 11.99 -7.03 -13.17
N PRO A 265 12.14 -7.59 -11.95
CA PRO A 265 11.80 -6.92 -10.69
C PRO A 265 12.85 -5.88 -10.22
N GLY A 266 13.19 -4.89 -11.05
CA GLY A 266 14.21 -3.85 -10.76
C GLY A 266 13.69 -2.59 -10.04
N GLY A 267 12.91 -2.72 -8.97
CA GLY A 267 12.41 -1.55 -8.25
C GLY A 267 12.01 -1.83 -6.81
N THR A 268 12.03 -0.81 -5.94
CA THR A 268 11.80 -0.99 -4.49
C THR A 268 10.44 -1.61 -4.13
N LEU A 269 9.40 -1.42 -4.95
CA LEU A 269 8.05 -1.92 -4.70
C LEU A 269 7.57 -2.99 -5.68
N ASN A 270 8.11 -3.03 -6.91
CA ASN A 270 7.80 -4.02 -7.95
C ASN A 270 6.31 -4.32 -8.10
N HIS A 271 5.44 -3.29 -8.11
CA HIS A 271 4.00 -3.50 -8.03
C HIS A 271 3.48 -4.21 -9.28
N PHE A 272 3.91 -3.79 -10.47
CA PHE A 272 3.50 -4.42 -11.73
C PHE A 272 4.11 -5.81 -11.90
N ALA A 273 5.42 -5.96 -11.66
CA ALA A 273 6.11 -7.24 -11.74
C ALA A 273 5.46 -8.31 -10.85
N ARG A 274 5.07 -7.95 -9.62
CA ARG A 274 4.30 -8.83 -8.73
C ARG A 274 2.90 -9.15 -9.26
N ASP A 275 2.20 -8.15 -9.80
CA ASP A 275 0.85 -8.37 -10.34
C ASP A 275 0.89 -9.33 -11.55
N VAL A 276 1.89 -9.23 -12.42
CA VAL A 276 2.02 -10.18 -13.55
C VAL A 276 2.69 -11.50 -13.17
N GLY A 277 3.16 -11.66 -11.92
CA GLY A 277 3.85 -12.86 -11.44
C GLY A 277 5.32 -12.95 -11.86
N ALA A 278 5.91 -11.89 -12.41
CA ALA A 278 7.32 -11.79 -12.78
C ALA A 278 8.19 -11.38 -11.58
N VAL A 279 8.14 -12.17 -10.51
CA VAL A 279 8.85 -11.87 -9.25
C VAL A 279 10.28 -12.40 -9.23
N ASN A 280 10.64 -13.26 -10.19
CA ASN A 280 11.94 -13.89 -10.28
C ASN A 280 12.55 -13.72 -11.68
N VAL A 281 13.83 -13.36 -11.74
CA VAL A 281 14.53 -13.06 -13.02
C VAL A 281 14.66 -14.34 -13.84
N GLU A 282 14.97 -15.46 -13.20
CA GLU A 282 15.10 -16.79 -13.79
C GLU A 282 13.78 -17.27 -14.41
N GLU A 283 12.65 -17.02 -13.74
CA GLU A 283 11.34 -17.41 -14.26
C GLU A 283 10.98 -16.58 -15.49
N THR A 284 11.22 -15.26 -15.46
CA THR A 284 11.03 -14.40 -16.64
C THR A 284 11.95 -14.83 -17.78
N ALA A 285 13.23 -15.11 -17.51
CA ALA A 285 14.17 -15.56 -18.52
C ALA A 285 13.77 -16.90 -19.15
N GLN A 286 13.34 -17.87 -18.34
CA GLN A 286 12.83 -19.14 -18.84
C GLN A 286 11.54 -18.97 -19.66
N ALA A 287 10.64 -18.06 -19.27
CA ALA A 287 9.46 -17.73 -20.07
C ALA A 287 9.84 -17.14 -21.43
N VAL A 288 10.83 -16.23 -21.45
CA VAL A 288 11.39 -15.65 -22.68
C VAL A 288 11.99 -16.72 -23.59
N GLU A 289 12.81 -17.62 -23.05
CA GLU A 289 13.44 -18.69 -23.83
C GLU A 289 12.42 -19.73 -24.35
N SER A 290 11.34 -19.97 -23.60
CA SER A 290 10.29 -20.93 -23.99
C SER A 290 9.17 -20.32 -24.84
N GLY A 291 9.10 -18.99 -24.95
CA GLY A 291 8.01 -18.31 -25.66
C GLY A 291 6.67 -18.36 -24.91
N GLN A 292 6.66 -18.66 -23.62
CA GLN A 292 5.45 -18.74 -22.81
C GLN A 292 5.02 -17.35 -22.33
N ALA A 293 3.77 -16.98 -22.60
CA ALA A 293 3.20 -15.72 -22.18
C ALA A 293 1.73 -15.85 -21.79
N ALA A 294 1.22 -14.83 -21.12
CA ALA A 294 -0.21 -14.66 -20.88
C ALA A 294 -0.63 -13.27 -21.33
N PHE A 295 -1.86 -13.17 -21.85
CA PHE A 295 -2.40 -11.88 -22.25
C PHE A 295 -2.77 -11.00 -21.04
N VAL A 296 -2.60 -9.70 -21.19
CA VAL A 296 -3.14 -8.67 -20.31
C VAL A 296 -4.11 -7.82 -21.11
N ASP A 297 -5.33 -7.65 -20.59
CA ASP A 297 -6.34 -6.80 -21.22
C ASP A 297 -5.92 -5.34 -21.12
N HIS A 298 -6.27 -4.53 -22.12
CA HIS A 298 -6.16 -3.07 -22.02
C HIS A 298 -7.51 -2.45 -21.75
N ALA A 299 -7.48 -1.31 -21.08
CA ALA A 299 -8.59 -0.39 -21.14
C ALA A 299 -8.33 0.65 -22.21
N VAL A 300 -9.37 1.11 -22.88
CA VAL A 300 -9.30 2.12 -23.91
C VAL A 300 -10.23 3.28 -23.56
N VAL A 301 -9.79 4.50 -23.84
CA VAL A 301 -10.62 5.69 -23.79
C VAL A 301 -10.66 6.34 -25.17
N ARG A 302 -11.88 6.57 -25.67
CA ARG A 302 -12.14 7.28 -26.92
C ARG A 302 -12.74 8.64 -26.60
N THR A 303 -12.16 9.69 -27.18
CA THR A 303 -12.57 11.07 -26.90
C THR A 303 -13.34 11.69 -28.07
N ASP A 304 -14.14 12.73 -27.80
CA ASP A 304 -14.74 13.56 -28.85
C ASP A 304 -13.75 14.47 -29.59
N SER A 305 -12.52 14.59 -29.09
CA SER A 305 -11.41 15.20 -29.83
C SER A 305 -10.79 14.27 -30.88
N GLY A 306 -11.27 13.04 -31.00
CA GLY A 306 -10.78 12.04 -31.97
C GLY A 306 -9.57 11.24 -31.49
N VAL A 307 -9.13 11.45 -30.24
CA VAL A 307 -8.03 10.70 -29.63
C VAL A 307 -8.54 9.37 -29.09
N THR A 308 -7.83 8.30 -29.41
CA THR A 308 -8.03 6.98 -28.79
C THR A 308 -6.75 6.62 -28.05
N ALA A 309 -6.83 6.53 -26.73
CA ALA A 309 -5.70 6.17 -25.88
C ALA A 309 -5.97 4.82 -25.20
N ARG A 310 -4.96 3.94 -25.23
CA ARG A 310 -4.96 2.67 -24.50
C ARG A 310 -4.16 2.86 -23.22
N PHE A 311 -4.60 2.21 -22.16
CA PHE A 311 -3.93 2.28 -20.86
C PHE A 311 -3.95 0.93 -20.16
N LEU A 312 -2.85 0.63 -19.49
CA LEU A 312 -2.62 -0.61 -18.78
C LEU A 312 -3.11 -0.52 -17.36
N ASN A 313 -2.91 0.61 -16.68
CA ASN A 313 -3.24 0.75 -15.27
C ASN A 313 -4.48 1.62 -15.09
N THR A 314 -4.36 2.91 -15.36
CA THR A 314 -5.37 3.87 -14.88
C THR A 314 -5.56 5.03 -15.84
N ALA A 315 -6.81 5.45 -15.99
CA ALA A 315 -7.16 6.74 -16.56
C ALA A 315 -7.82 7.62 -15.49
N SER A 316 -7.63 8.94 -15.55
CA SER A 316 -8.19 9.86 -14.56
C SER A 316 -8.60 11.20 -15.15
N LEU A 317 -9.70 11.75 -14.64
CA LEU A 317 -10.16 13.11 -14.89
C LEU A 317 -10.12 13.90 -13.58
N GLY A 318 -9.51 15.09 -13.62
CA GLY A 318 -9.47 16.04 -12.51
C GLY A 318 -8.47 15.69 -11.41
N GLY A 319 -7.56 16.62 -11.12
CA GLY A 319 -6.71 16.69 -9.93
C GLY A 319 -5.67 15.56 -9.70
N TYR A 320 -5.86 14.36 -10.23
CA TYR A 320 -4.95 13.23 -10.01
C TYR A 320 -3.53 13.46 -10.58
N PRO A 321 -3.36 13.99 -11.81
CA PRO A 321 -2.02 14.32 -12.32
C PRO A 321 -1.30 15.34 -11.43
N ASP A 322 -2.04 16.32 -10.90
CA ASP A 322 -1.49 17.31 -9.98
C ASP A 322 -1.09 16.69 -8.65
N ALA A 323 -1.79 15.65 -8.20
CA ALA A 323 -1.46 14.93 -6.97
C ALA A 323 -0.14 14.15 -7.13
N VAL A 324 0.06 13.51 -8.29
CA VAL A 324 1.30 12.79 -8.61
C VAL A 324 2.48 13.78 -8.67
N ARG A 325 2.34 14.89 -9.39
CA ARG A 325 3.36 15.94 -9.47
C ARG A 325 3.71 16.55 -8.11
N LEU A 326 2.70 16.84 -7.29
CA LEU A 326 2.91 17.38 -5.94
C LEU A 326 3.57 16.36 -5.01
N ARG A 327 3.22 15.08 -5.13
CA ARG A 327 3.87 14.00 -4.36
C ARG A 327 5.36 13.95 -4.69
N GLU A 328 5.71 13.87 -5.97
CA GLU A 328 7.12 13.77 -6.40
C GLU A 328 7.95 14.97 -5.94
N LYS A 329 7.38 16.17 -5.99
CA LYS A 329 8.03 17.37 -5.45
C LYS A 329 8.30 17.30 -3.95
N TRP A 330 7.46 16.61 -3.18
CA TRP A 330 7.52 16.58 -1.71
C TRP A 330 8.14 15.29 -1.16
N GLU A 331 8.23 14.24 -1.97
CA GLU A 331 8.77 12.93 -1.61
C GLU A 331 10.19 12.99 -1.05
N PRO A 332 11.15 13.74 -1.63
CA PRO A 332 12.50 13.84 -1.07
C PRO A 332 12.56 14.42 0.35
N ARG A 333 11.57 15.25 0.73
CA ARG A 333 11.55 15.96 2.01
C ARG A 333 10.76 15.23 3.10
N PHE A 334 9.70 14.53 2.72
CA PHE A 334 8.74 13.96 3.68
C PHE A 334 8.56 12.44 3.53
N GLY A 335 9.22 11.81 2.55
CA GLY A 335 9.04 10.42 2.18
C GLY A 335 7.75 10.19 1.36
N LYS A 336 7.68 9.05 0.68
CA LYS A 336 6.63 8.69 -0.30
C LYS A 336 5.21 8.79 0.25
N TRP A 337 4.94 8.16 1.41
CA TRP A 337 3.60 8.07 1.98
C TRP A 337 3.08 9.40 2.56
N PRO A 338 3.84 10.16 3.36
CA PRO A 338 3.41 11.47 3.82
C PRO A 338 3.26 12.49 2.69
N ALA A 339 4.15 12.46 1.69
CA ALA A 339 4.07 13.31 0.52
C ALA A 339 2.78 13.03 -0.29
N ALA A 340 2.45 11.76 -0.52
CA ALA A 340 1.22 11.37 -1.23
C ALA A 340 -0.04 11.85 -0.50
N GLY A 341 -0.12 11.70 0.83
CA GLY A 341 -1.25 12.17 1.63
C GLY A 341 -1.40 13.69 1.58
N ALA A 342 -0.30 14.42 1.74
CA ALA A 342 -0.31 15.89 1.69
C ALA A 342 -0.68 16.41 0.29
N ALA A 343 -0.16 15.79 -0.77
CA ALA A 343 -0.48 16.13 -2.14
C ALA A 343 -1.98 15.94 -2.43
N MET A 344 -2.55 14.80 -2.03
CA MET A 344 -3.98 14.52 -2.17
C MET A 344 -4.85 15.55 -1.44
N ILE A 345 -4.50 15.91 -0.19
CA ILE A 345 -5.22 16.94 0.56
C ILE A 345 -5.19 18.28 -0.18
N ARG A 346 -4.02 18.68 -0.71
CA ARG A 346 -3.86 19.96 -1.41
C ARG A 346 -4.64 19.98 -2.72
N VAL A 347 -4.61 18.89 -3.49
CA VAL A 347 -5.40 18.74 -4.71
C VAL A 347 -6.88 18.82 -4.39
N LEU A 348 -7.38 18.06 -3.40
CA LEU A 348 -8.80 18.11 -3.03
C LEU A 348 -9.24 19.49 -2.54
N ALA A 349 -8.35 20.25 -1.90
CA ALA A 349 -8.64 21.61 -1.46
C ALA A 349 -8.77 22.60 -2.63
N ALA A 350 -7.93 22.44 -3.66
CA ALA A 350 -7.86 23.29 -4.84
C ALA A 350 -8.77 22.85 -6.00
N ALA A 351 -9.18 21.58 -6.04
CA ALA A 351 -9.96 21.01 -7.14
C ALA A 351 -11.33 21.70 -7.26
N GLU A 352 -11.72 22.01 -8.49
CA GLU A 352 -13.05 22.53 -8.80
C GLU A 352 -14.01 21.38 -9.11
N PRO A 353 -15.28 21.49 -8.69
CA PRO A 353 -16.26 20.43 -8.93
C PRO A 353 -16.68 20.44 -10.41
N MET A 354 -16.58 19.29 -11.07
CA MET A 354 -16.99 19.12 -12.46
C MET A 354 -18.39 18.49 -12.55
N THR A 355 -19.25 19.09 -13.37
CA THR A 355 -20.56 18.52 -13.68
C THR A 355 -20.43 17.53 -14.82
N VAL A 356 -20.76 16.27 -14.56
CA VAL A 356 -20.61 15.17 -15.50
C VAL A 356 -21.92 14.39 -15.66
N THR A 357 -22.08 13.74 -16.80
CA THR A 357 -23.11 12.73 -17.05
C THR A 357 -22.38 11.40 -17.23
N ILE A 358 -22.56 10.49 -16.28
CA ILE A 358 -21.98 9.14 -16.31
C ILE A 358 -23.13 8.18 -16.65
N ASP A 359 -23.05 7.49 -17.78
CA ASP A 359 -24.07 6.56 -18.27
C ASP A 359 -25.51 7.12 -18.18
N GLY A 360 -25.66 8.37 -18.64
CA GLY A 360 -26.94 9.09 -18.64
C GLY A 360 -27.34 9.72 -17.30
N LYS A 361 -26.64 9.43 -16.20
CA LYS A 361 -26.92 10.02 -14.88
C LYS A 361 -26.07 11.27 -14.65
N ARG A 362 -26.73 12.42 -14.55
CA ARG A 362 -26.06 13.68 -14.21
C ARG A 362 -25.64 13.70 -12.73
N THR A 363 -24.39 14.03 -12.47
CA THR A 363 -23.80 14.17 -11.13
C THR A 363 -22.71 15.24 -11.15
N THR A 364 -22.28 15.69 -9.98
CA THR A 364 -21.11 16.57 -9.83
C THR A 364 -20.04 15.80 -9.07
N ILE A 365 -18.81 15.78 -9.61
CA ILE A 365 -17.69 15.04 -9.03
C ILE A 365 -16.47 15.96 -8.85
N TRP A 366 -15.56 15.58 -7.96
CA TRP A 366 -14.26 16.23 -7.81
C TRP A 366 -13.20 15.62 -8.73
N MET A 367 -13.29 14.29 -8.91
CA MET A 367 -12.36 13.51 -9.73
C MET A 367 -13.02 12.18 -10.12
N LEU A 368 -12.56 11.64 -11.24
CA LEU A 368 -12.86 10.31 -11.74
C LEU A 368 -11.56 9.54 -11.90
N PHE A 369 -11.58 8.28 -11.54
CA PHE A 369 -10.52 7.32 -11.75
C PHE A 369 -11.13 6.07 -12.40
N VAL A 370 -10.49 5.57 -13.43
CA VAL A 370 -10.87 4.36 -14.16
C VAL A 370 -9.67 3.45 -14.14
N GLY A 371 -9.71 2.42 -13.33
CA GLY A 371 -8.71 1.36 -13.34
C GLY A 371 -9.06 0.32 -14.40
N ASN A 372 -8.07 -0.16 -15.14
CA ASN A 372 -8.22 -1.38 -15.91
C ASN A 372 -8.28 -2.57 -14.93
N GLY A 373 -9.11 -3.58 -15.14
CA GLY A 373 -9.29 -4.72 -14.24
C GLY A 373 -9.87 -4.36 -12.85
N ARG A 374 -9.71 -5.27 -11.89
CA ARG A 374 -10.26 -5.10 -10.53
C ARG A 374 -9.15 -4.70 -9.56
N TYR A 375 -9.29 -3.53 -8.93
CA TYR A 375 -8.36 -3.09 -7.88
C TYR A 375 -8.83 -3.52 -6.48
N SER A 376 -7.88 -3.91 -5.63
CA SER A 376 -8.08 -4.31 -4.24
C SER A 376 -7.16 -3.50 -3.30
N PRO A 377 -7.62 -3.08 -2.11
CA PRO A 377 -8.96 -3.25 -1.56
C PRO A 377 -10.03 -2.40 -2.26
N ALA A 378 -11.29 -2.82 -2.05
CA ALA A 378 -12.49 -2.16 -2.56
C ALA A 378 -12.80 -0.83 -1.86
N ASP A 379 -12.50 -0.78 -0.56
CA ASP A 379 -12.97 0.21 0.40
C ASP A 379 -11.84 1.08 0.95
N GLN A 380 -10.64 0.97 0.38
CA GLN A 380 -9.42 1.69 0.77
C GLN A 380 -8.69 2.17 -0.48
N VAL A 381 -7.54 2.81 -0.27
CA VAL A 381 -6.61 3.14 -1.36
C VAL A 381 -6.21 1.82 -2.04
N PRO A 382 -6.41 1.68 -3.36
CA PRO A 382 -5.96 0.50 -4.11
C PRO A 382 -4.49 0.16 -3.88
N MET A 383 -4.17 -1.10 -3.62
CA MET A 383 -2.81 -1.60 -3.36
C MET A 383 -2.39 -2.77 -4.26
N SER A 384 -3.35 -3.48 -4.85
CA SER A 384 -3.11 -4.58 -5.80
C SER A 384 -4.20 -4.67 -6.85
N ARG A 385 -3.92 -5.42 -7.92
CA ARG A 385 -4.84 -5.67 -9.01
C ARG A 385 -4.95 -7.19 -9.24
N PRO A 386 -5.79 -7.90 -8.46
CA PRO A 386 -5.87 -9.36 -8.52
C PRO A 386 -6.44 -9.94 -9.83
N GLU A 387 -7.13 -9.15 -10.65
CA GLU A 387 -7.74 -9.63 -11.90
C GLU A 387 -7.45 -8.63 -13.04
N MET A 388 -6.76 -9.08 -14.09
CA MET A 388 -6.38 -8.28 -15.27
C MET A 388 -7.00 -8.78 -16.58
N ASN A 389 -7.95 -9.72 -16.52
CA ASN A 389 -8.35 -10.57 -17.65
C ASN A 389 -9.87 -10.69 -17.88
N ARG A 390 -10.68 -9.94 -17.15
CA ARG A 390 -12.15 -10.11 -17.16
C ARG A 390 -12.88 -9.08 -18.02
N GLY A 391 -12.16 -8.22 -18.75
CA GLY A 391 -12.81 -7.11 -19.47
C GLY A 391 -13.64 -6.21 -18.54
N LEU A 392 -13.09 -5.90 -17.35
CA LEU A 392 -13.72 -5.04 -16.36
C LEU A 392 -12.90 -3.77 -16.14
N LEU A 393 -13.60 -2.68 -15.84
CA LEU A 393 -13.08 -1.39 -15.42
C LEU A 393 -13.51 -1.13 -13.97
N ASP A 394 -12.56 -0.79 -13.10
CA ASP A 394 -12.80 -0.33 -11.74
C ASP A 394 -12.96 1.20 -11.73
N VAL A 395 -14.22 1.64 -11.87
CA VAL A 395 -14.59 3.04 -11.93
C VAL A 395 -14.79 3.56 -10.51
N ARG A 396 -14.05 4.61 -10.15
CA ARG A 396 -14.07 5.25 -8.83
C ARG A 396 -14.22 6.76 -9.00
N TYR A 397 -15.22 7.37 -8.39
CA TYR A 397 -15.38 8.83 -8.41
C TYR A 397 -15.83 9.41 -7.08
N LEU A 398 -15.44 10.67 -6.88
CA LEU A 398 -15.72 11.43 -5.66
C LEU A 398 -16.84 12.42 -5.91
N ARG A 399 -17.98 12.21 -5.27
CA ARG A 399 -19.16 13.06 -5.41
C ARG A 399 -18.98 14.42 -4.73
N ALA A 400 -19.16 15.48 -5.51
CA ALA A 400 -19.16 16.87 -5.07
C ALA A 400 -20.57 17.38 -4.72
N ASP A 401 -21.64 16.72 -5.19
CA ASP A 401 -23.04 17.09 -4.94
C ASP A 401 -23.51 16.84 -3.48
N LYS A 402 -22.63 16.30 -2.62
CA LYS A 402 -22.93 16.02 -1.22
C LYS A 402 -22.43 17.14 -0.31
N LYS A 403 -23.26 17.52 0.66
CA LYS A 403 -22.87 18.46 1.73
C LYS A 403 -21.62 17.96 2.45
N PHE A 404 -20.67 18.86 2.65
CA PHE A 404 -19.36 18.57 3.27
C PHE A 404 -18.60 17.43 2.60
N SER A 405 -18.72 17.27 1.27
CA SER A 405 -18.12 16.16 0.52
C SER A 405 -16.63 15.96 0.83
N ARG A 406 -15.83 17.03 0.82
CA ARG A 406 -14.39 17.00 1.16
C ARG A 406 -14.13 16.55 2.61
N SER A 407 -14.81 17.14 3.59
CA SER A 407 -14.61 16.79 5.00
C SER A 407 -15.05 15.35 5.29
N ARG A 408 -16.14 14.89 4.67
CA ARG A 408 -16.61 13.50 4.76
C ARG A 408 -15.64 12.53 4.12
N LEU A 409 -15.00 12.90 3.01
CA LEU A 409 -13.96 12.11 2.37
C LEU A 409 -12.73 11.98 3.26
N LEU A 410 -12.21 13.10 3.78
CA LEU A 410 -11.06 13.10 4.69
C LEU A 410 -11.35 12.27 5.94
N PHE A 411 -12.55 12.43 6.52
CA PHE A 411 -12.99 11.61 7.65
C PHE A 411 -13.11 10.13 7.28
N ALA A 412 -13.68 9.81 6.11
CA ALA A 412 -13.84 8.43 5.68
C ALA A 412 -12.49 7.76 5.38
N ALA A 413 -11.54 8.47 4.78
CA ALA A 413 -10.16 8.01 4.60
C ALA A 413 -9.48 7.83 5.96
N ALA A 414 -9.56 8.83 6.84
CA ALA A 414 -8.97 8.82 8.18
C ALA A 414 -9.62 7.81 9.14
N THR A 415 -10.78 7.24 8.81
CA THR A 415 -11.44 6.16 9.58
C THR A 415 -11.47 4.84 8.81
N GLY A 416 -10.99 4.84 7.57
CA GLY A 416 -10.98 3.71 6.64
C GLY A 416 -12.39 3.15 6.43
N THR A 417 -13.34 4.06 6.30
CA THR A 417 -14.76 3.80 6.02
C THR A 417 -15.15 4.28 4.63
N LEU A 418 -14.15 4.47 3.74
CA LEU A 418 -14.32 5.03 2.41
C LEU A 418 -15.37 4.25 1.59
N GLY A 419 -15.33 2.92 1.63
CA GLY A 419 -16.32 2.08 0.94
C GLY A 419 -17.77 2.24 1.43
N SER A 420 -18.00 2.70 2.67
CA SER A 420 -19.34 2.98 3.20
C SER A 420 -19.78 4.44 3.00
N SER A 421 -18.88 5.29 2.51
CA SER A 421 -19.11 6.72 2.44
C SER A 421 -19.88 7.09 1.19
N ARG A 422 -21.01 7.77 1.37
CA ARG A 422 -21.86 8.26 0.25
C ARG A 422 -21.18 9.25 -0.70
N VAL A 423 -19.97 9.73 -0.37
CA VAL A 423 -19.18 10.63 -1.23
C VAL A 423 -18.24 9.87 -2.17
N TYR A 424 -18.00 8.59 -1.88
CA TYR A 424 -17.17 7.71 -2.68
C TYR A 424 -18.07 6.73 -3.41
N VAL A 425 -17.96 6.67 -4.73
CA VAL A 425 -18.65 5.67 -5.54
C VAL A 425 -17.61 4.80 -6.20
N ARG A 426 -17.86 3.49 -6.18
CA ARG A 426 -17.11 2.47 -6.89
C ARG A 426 -18.08 1.60 -7.67
N GLU A 427 -17.80 1.39 -8.95
CA GLU A 427 -18.56 0.54 -9.84
C GLU A 427 -17.58 -0.32 -10.65
N LEU A 428 -17.92 -1.60 -10.83
CA LEU A 428 -17.20 -2.50 -11.73
C LEU A 428 -18.07 -2.71 -12.97
N VAL A 429 -17.59 -2.23 -14.11
CA VAL A 429 -18.34 -2.19 -15.38
C VAL A 429 -17.44 -2.62 -16.53
N SER A 430 -17.99 -3.13 -17.63
CA SER A 430 -17.18 -3.45 -18.83
C SER A 430 -16.96 -2.24 -19.74
N SER A 431 -17.85 -1.25 -19.68
CA SER A 431 -17.76 0.01 -20.41
C SER A 431 -18.41 1.14 -19.62
N MET A 432 -18.03 2.38 -19.91
CA MET A 432 -18.59 3.57 -19.27
C MET A 432 -18.52 4.76 -20.22
N SER A 433 -19.57 5.56 -20.32
CA SER A 433 -19.57 6.84 -21.02
C SER A 433 -19.64 8.02 -20.05
N VAL A 434 -18.69 8.94 -20.17
CA VAL A 434 -18.61 10.16 -19.35
C VAL A 434 -18.66 11.38 -20.25
N ARG A 435 -19.60 12.29 -19.96
CA ARG A 435 -19.70 13.60 -20.63
C ARG A 435 -19.59 14.73 -19.62
N VAL A 436 -18.61 15.61 -19.79
CA VAL A 436 -18.44 16.83 -19.01
C VAL A 436 -19.35 17.93 -19.58
N ALA A 437 -20.06 18.65 -18.71
CA ALA A 437 -21.05 19.65 -19.14
C ALA A 437 -20.43 20.99 -19.59
N ASP A 438 -19.28 21.36 -19.01
CA ASP A 438 -18.72 22.71 -19.09
C ASP A 438 -17.54 22.78 -20.09
N SER A 439 -16.37 23.24 -19.67
CA SER A 439 -15.15 23.26 -20.49
C SER A 439 -14.63 21.83 -20.75
N PRO A 440 -13.89 21.62 -21.85
CA PRO A 440 -13.06 20.43 -22.00
C PRO A 440 -12.17 20.22 -20.77
N VAL A 441 -11.94 18.95 -20.43
CA VAL A 441 -11.10 18.54 -19.30
C VAL A 441 -10.01 17.62 -19.82
N ALA A 442 -8.82 17.77 -19.25
CA ALA A 442 -7.68 16.90 -19.52
C ALA A 442 -7.97 15.48 -19.00
N ILE A 443 -7.78 14.48 -19.88
CA ILE A 443 -7.69 13.08 -19.50
C ILE A 443 -6.23 12.69 -19.38
N ALA A 444 -5.88 12.07 -18.26
CA ALA A 444 -4.58 11.46 -18.08
C ALA A 444 -4.70 9.94 -18.06
N THR A 445 -3.89 9.25 -18.86
CA THR A 445 -3.76 7.79 -18.89
C THR A 445 -2.35 7.41 -18.46
N ASP A 446 -2.26 6.47 -17.52
CA ASP A 446 -0.98 5.93 -17.02
C ASP A 446 0.03 6.98 -16.52
N GLY A 447 -0.46 8.17 -16.16
CA GLY A 447 0.34 9.30 -15.64
C GLY A 447 0.50 10.46 -16.62
N GLU A 448 0.19 10.25 -17.90
CA GLU A 448 0.39 11.23 -18.96
C GLU A 448 -0.91 11.84 -19.44
N VAL A 449 -0.91 13.14 -19.74
CA VAL A 449 -2.08 13.82 -20.30
C VAL A 449 -2.14 13.58 -21.80
N VAL A 450 -3.21 12.93 -22.27
CA VAL A 450 -3.33 12.52 -23.68
C VAL A 450 -4.28 13.38 -24.52
N ALA A 451 -5.27 14.03 -23.90
CA ALA A 451 -6.20 14.90 -24.61
C ALA A 451 -6.97 15.83 -23.67
N ASP A 452 -7.45 16.95 -24.21
CA ASP A 452 -8.56 17.73 -23.65
C ASP A 452 -9.84 17.39 -24.42
N ALA A 453 -10.88 16.95 -23.71
CA ALA A 453 -12.14 16.53 -24.33
C ALA A 453 -13.36 16.76 -23.43
N ARG A 454 -14.56 16.64 -23.99
CA ARG A 454 -15.82 16.72 -23.23
C ARG A 454 -16.53 15.37 -23.14
N ARG A 455 -16.25 14.45 -24.04
CA ARG A 455 -16.80 13.10 -24.01
C ARG A 455 -15.67 12.08 -23.96
N PHE A 456 -15.83 11.10 -23.07
CA PHE A 456 -14.90 10.02 -22.84
C PHE A 456 -15.70 8.72 -22.81
N ASP A 457 -15.49 7.85 -23.79
CA ASP A 457 -16.09 6.53 -23.83
C ASP A 457 -15.00 5.50 -23.48
N PHE A 458 -15.14 4.87 -22.31
CA PHE A 458 -14.24 3.86 -21.78
C PHE A 458 -14.75 2.46 -22.10
N ASP A 459 -13.84 1.59 -22.51
CA ASP A 459 -14.11 0.20 -22.85
C ASP A 459 -12.90 -0.68 -22.47
N THR A 460 -13.06 -1.99 -22.56
CA THR A 460 -11.95 -2.95 -22.44
C THR A 460 -11.68 -3.63 -23.77
N GLU A 461 -10.41 -3.75 -24.13
CA GLU A 461 -9.92 -4.49 -25.29
C GLU A 461 -9.17 -5.73 -24.79
N PRO A 462 -9.76 -6.94 -24.89
CA PRO A 462 -9.09 -8.16 -24.44
C PRO A 462 -7.84 -8.47 -25.26
N GLY A 463 -6.84 -9.09 -24.62
CA GLY A 463 -5.72 -9.71 -25.36
C GLY A 463 -4.70 -8.74 -25.94
N ALA A 464 -4.43 -7.62 -25.27
CA ALA A 464 -3.82 -6.47 -25.92
C ALA A 464 -2.30 -6.34 -25.72
N VAL A 465 -1.72 -6.92 -24.67
CA VAL A 465 -0.26 -7.16 -24.57
C VAL A 465 0.01 -8.57 -24.05
N ALA A 466 0.94 -9.29 -24.67
CA ALA A 466 1.40 -10.57 -24.18
C ALA A 466 2.59 -10.37 -23.25
N VAL A 467 2.48 -10.83 -22.00
CA VAL A 467 3.54 -10.73 -20.99
C VAL A 467 4.17 -12.10 -20.78
N TYR A 468 5.49 -12.19 -20.92
CA TYR A 468 6.22 -13.44 -20.67
C TYR A 468 6.04 -13.88 -19.22
N ARG A 469 5.56 -15.11 -19.04
CA ARG A 469 5.31 -15.73 -17.74
C ARG A 469 5.26 -17.25 -17.90
N ILE A 470 5.88 -17.97 -16.96
CA ILE A 470 5.70 -19.42 -16.84
C ILE A 470 4.34 -19.71 -16.23
N THR A 471 3.56 -20.58 -16.87
CA THR A 471 2.30 -21.06 -16.30
C THR A 471 2.56 -22.20 -15.33
N GLN A 472 1.96 -22.09 -14.13
CA GLN A 472 2.10 -23.06 -13.04
C GLN A 472 1.17 -24.26 -13.22
#